data_AF-A0A9D4DPV3-F1
#
_entry.id   AF-A0A9D4DPV3-F1
#
_cell.length_a   1.000
_cell.length_b   1.000
_cell.length_c   1.000
_cell.angle_alpha   90.00
_cell.angle_beta   90.00
_cell.angle_gamma   90.00
#
_symmetry.space_group_name_H-M   'P 1'
#
loop_
_entity.id
_entity.type
_entity.pdbx_description
1 polymer ?
#
loop_
_entity_poly.entity_id
_entity_poly.type
_entity_poly.pdbx_seq_one_letter_code
_entity_poly.pdbx_strand_id
1 'polypeptide(L)'
;MGCCQAERGYLVVWTEKELHIEEIVFDSELWSEMCASSKQIFVSAVLPELVGKFFSKVATKYNRPPLTPVDSNITADSENRPVVKKLNS
;
A
#
# COMPACT_ATOMS: atom_id res chain seq x y z
N MET A 1 -7.93 15.71 -21.74
CA MET A 1 -8.42 15.31 -23.08
C MET A 1 -9.47 14.23 -23.01
N GLY A 2 -9.17 13.04 -22.47
CA GLY A 2 -10.16 11.94 -22.36
C GLY A 2 -11.46 12.30 -21.63
N CYS A 3 -11.40 12.95 -20.46
CA CYS A 3 -12.62 13.36 -19.72
C CYS A 3 -13.46 14.42 -20.43
N CYS A 4 -12.83 15.32 -21.18
CA CYS A 4 -13.48 16.44 -21.86
C CYS A 4 -13.70 16.21 -23.36
N GLN A 5 -13.38 15.01 -23.87
CA GLN A 5 -13.46 14.63 -25.29
C GLN A 5 -12.73 15.61 -26.22
N ALA A 6 -11.64 16.20 -25.74
CA ALA A 6 -10.79 17.06 -26.56
C ALA A 6 -9.73 16.22 -27.27
N GLU A 7 -9.53 16.46 -28.56
CA GLU A 7 -8.53 15.75 -29.37
C GLU A 7 -7.11 16.27 -29.16
N ARG A 8 -6.97 17.53 -28.72
CA ARG A 8 -5.69 18.21 -28.56
C ARG A 8 -5.71 19.18 -27.38
N GLY A 9 -4.53 19.52 -26.88
CA GLY A 9 -4.31 20.56 -25.87
C GLY A 9 -2.92 21.16 -25.99
N TYR A 10 -2.69 22.28 -25.30
CA TYR A 10 -1.38 22.91 -25.25
C TYR A 10 -0.77 22.77 -23.86
N LEU A 11 0.46 22.27 -23.79
CA LEU A 11 1.30 22.35 -22.61
C LEU A 11 2.05 23.68 -22.64
N VAL A 12 1.64 24.58 -21.77
CA VAL A 12 2.25 25.90 -21.64
C VAL A 12 3.14 25.90 -20.39
N VAL A 13 4.44 26.08 -20.60
CA VAL A 13 5.43 26.24 -19.54
C VAL A 13 5.96 27.66 -19.62
N TRP A 14 5.69 28.45 -18.58
CA TRP A 14 6.12 29.84 -18.52
C TRP A 14 7.06 30.08 -17.35
N THR A 15 8.13 30.80 -17.63
CA THR A 15 9.12 31.29 -16.67
C THR A 15 9.38 32.78 -16.93
N GLU A 16 10.04 33.47 -16.00
CA GLU A 16 10.42 34.87 -16.18
C GLU A 16 11.32 35.12 -17.41
N LYS A 17 12.03 34.08 -17.88
CA LYS A 17 12.97 34.17 -19.01
C LYS A 17 12.39 33.67 -20.32
N GLU A 18 11.42 32.76 -20.27
CA GLU A 18 10.97 32.03 -21.45
C GLU A 18 9.52 31.55 -21.32
N LEU A 19 8.83 31.57 -22.46
CA LEU A 19 7.54 30.94 -22.68
C LEU A 19 7.71 29.79 -23.67
N HIS A 20 7.45 28.57 -23.22
CA HIS A 20 7.43 27.38 -24.04
C HIS A 20 5.99 26.87 -24.19
N ILE A 21 5.58 26.59 -25.43
CA ILE A 21 4.25 26.07 -25.75
C ILE A 21 4.43 24.86 -26.66
N GLU A 22 3.92 23.72 -26.23
CA GLU A 22 3.93 22.48 -26.99
C GLU A 22 2.49 22.01 -27.22
N GLU A 23 2.17 21.57 -28.44
CA GLU A 23 0.89 20.93 -28.76
C GLU A 23 0.95 19.44 -28.40
N ILE A 24 0.01 18.99 -27.56
CA ILE A 24 -0.14 17.60 -27.19
C ILE A 24 -1.42 17.06 -27.81
N VAL A 25 -1.28 15.95 -28.55
CA VAL A 25 -2.39 15.23 -29.17
C VAL A 25 -2.89 14.14 -28.23
N PHE A 26 -4.20 13.88 -28.26
CA PHE A 26 -4.80 12.82 -27.49
C PHE A 26 -4.29 11.45 -27.94
N ASP A 27 -3.76 10.70 -26.98
CA ASP A 27 -3.34 9.32 -27.15
C ASP A 27 -4.36 8.39 -26.49
N SER A 28 -5.06 7.62 -27.32
CA SER A 28 -6.08 6.68 -26.87
C SER A 28 -5.52 5.48 -26.12
N GLU A 29 -4.31 5.02 -26.47
CA GLU A 29 -3.68 3.87 -25.83
C GLU A 29 -3.22 4.25 -24.41
N LEU A 30 -2.48 5.36 -24.30
CA LEU A 30 -2.09 5.91 -23.00
C LEU A 30 -3.30 6.18 -22.10
N TRP A 31 -4.36 6.75 -22.66
CA TRP A 31 -5.59 7.01 -21.91
C TRP A 31 -6.24 5.72 -21.38
N SER A 32 -6.25 4.66 -22.17
CA SER A 32 -6.79 3.35 -21.78
C SER A 32 -6.01 2.76 -20.60
N GLU A 33 -4.68 2.81 -20.65
CA GLU A 33 -3.79 2.34 -19.58
C GLU A 33 -3.98 3.15 -18.29
N MET A 34 -4.07 4.47 -18.40
CA MET A 34 -4.35 5.35 -17.27
C MET A 34 -5.71 5.04 -16.64
N CYS A 35 -6.74 4.76 -17.45
CA CYS A 35 -8.05 4.37 -16.97
C CYS A 35 -8.03 3.03 -16.23
N ALA A 36 -7.31 2.03 -16.76
CA ALA A 36 -7.15 0.74 -16.10
C ALA A 36 -6.46 0.88 -14.74
N SER A 37 -5.37 1.65 -14.68
CA SER A 37 -4.63 1.93 -13.45
C SER A 37 -5.48 2.71 -12.44
N SER A 38 -6.21 3.72 -12.90
CA SER A 38 -7.09 4.53 -12.04
C SER A 38 -8.22 3.69 -11.44
N LYS A 39 -8.78 2.73 -12.19
CA LYS A 39 -9.77 1.77 -11.66
C LYS A 39 -9.17 0.91 -10.54
N GLN A 40 -7.94 0.43 -10.71
CA GLN A 40 -7.27 -0.36 -9.67
C GLN A 40 -7.02 0.46 -8.40
N ILE A 41 -6.59 1.72 -8.54
CA ILE A 41 -6.43 2.65 -7.41
C ILE A 41 -7.78 2.93 -6.74
N PHE A 42 -8.83 3.15 -7.53
CA PHE A 42 -10.16 3.39 -6.99
C PHE A 42 -10.64 2.20 -6.16
N VAL A 43 -10.54 0.97 -6.66
CA VAL A 43 -11.00 -0.23 -5.93
C VAL A 43 -10.16 -0.53 -4.69
N SER A 44 -8.84 -0.35 -4.75
CA SER A 44 -7.93 -0.74 -3.67
C SER A 44 -7.77 0.32 -2.58
N ALA A 45 -7.85 1.60 -2.91
CA ALA A 45 -7.55 2.69 -1.97
C ALA A 45 -8.76 3.59 -1.68
N VAL A 46 -9.60 3.87 -2.67
CA VAL A 46 -10.70 4.85 -2.51
C VAL A 46 -11.98 4.17 -2.02
N LEU A 47 -12.35 3.06 -2.65
CA LEU A 47 -13.58 2.33 -2.36
C LEU A 47 -13.62 1.83 -0.91
N PRO A 48 -12.56 1.23 -0.34
CA PRO A 48 -12.59 0.74 1.05
C PRO A 48 -12.81 1.85 2.08
N GLU A 49 -12.41 3.09 1.79
CA GLU A 49 -12.68 4.24 2.67
C GLU A 49 -14.12 4.75 2.52
N LEU A 50 -14.63 4.79 1.29
CA LEU A 50 -16.00 5.21 1.00
C LEU A 50 -17.05 4.25 1.57
N VAL A 51 -16.84 2.94 1.42
CA VAL A 51 -17.71 1.90 2.00
C VAL A 51 -17.26 1.43 3.40
N GLY A 52 -16.18 2.02 3.91
CA GLY A 52 -15.41 1.58 5.08
C GLY A 52 -16.12 1.61 6.42
N LYS A 53 -17.28 2.27 6.54
CA LYS A 53 -18.11 2.18 7.75
C LYS A 53 -18.51 0.73 8.11
N PHE A 54 -18.42 -0.22 7.18
CA PHE A 54 -18.68 -1.65 7.42
C PHE A 54 -17.44 -2.57 7.35
N PHE A 55 -16.28 -2.07 6.91
CA PHE A 55 -15.07 -2.89 6.69
C PHE A 55 -13.81 -2.38 7.37
N SER A 56 -13.86 -1.25 8.10
CA SER A 56 -12.85 -0.94 9.11
C SER A 56 -12.89 -2.08 10.13
N LYS A 57 -12.08 -3.11 9.93
CA LYS A 57 -11.69 -4.02 11.00
C LYS A 57 -11.23 -3.10 12.11
N VAL A 58 -12.00 -3.03 13.19
CA VAL A 58 -11.51 -2.57 14.48
C VAL A 58 -10.21 -3.33 14.63
N ALA A 59 -9.07 -2.64 14.51
CA ALA A 59 -7.78 -3.24 14.74
C ALA A 59 -7.92 -3.86 16.13
N THR A 60 -8.01 -5.19 16.16
CA THR A 60 -8.15 -5.95 17.38
C THR A 60 -7.02 -5.45 18.24
N LYS A 61 -7.41 -4.83 19.36
CA LYS A 61 -6.53 -4.27 20.38
C LYS A 61 -5.29 -5.16 20.43
N TYR A 62 -4.13 -4.57 20.13
CA TYR A 62 -2.85 -5.22 20.38
C TYR A 62 -2.95 -5.82 21.78
N ASN A 63 -2.98 -7.16 21.87
CA ASN A 63 -2.80 -7.85 23.13
C ASN A 63 -1.38 -7.49 23.54
N ARG A 64 -1.25 -6.42 24.34
CA ARG A 64 -0.03 -6.12 25.05
C ARG A 64 0.26 -7.39 25.85
N PRO A 65 1.39 -8.09 25.62
CA PRO A 65 1.75 -9.22 26.46
C PRO A 65 1.79 -8.72 27.91
N PRO A 66 1.32 -9.50 28.90
CA PRO A 66 1.38 -9.08 30.29
C PRO A 66 2.84 -8.75 30.63
N LEU A 67 3.07 -7.57 31.21
CA LEU A 67 4.37 -7.24 31.78
C LEU A 67 4.59 -8.22 32.94
N THR A 68 5.47 -9.19 32.75
CA THR A 68 5.91 -10.09 33.83
C THR A 68 6.68 -9.28 34.86
N PRO A 69 6.43 -9.45 36.17
CA PRO A 69 7.32 -8.93 37.19
C PRO A 69 8.62 -9.76 37.21
N VAL A 70 9.71 -9.13 36.80
CA VAL A 70 11.10 -9.32 37.27
C VAL A 70 11.11 -9.03 38.78
N ASP A 71 11.66 -9.78 39.74
CA ASP A 71 12.53 -10.97 39.89
C ASP A 71 12.03 -11.71 41.17
N SER A 72 12.33 -12.98 41.49
CA SER A 72 13.62 -13.46 42.01
C SER A 72 13.39 -14.84 42.65
N ASN A 73 14.18 -15.85 42.26
CA ASN A 73 14.94 -16.73 43.17
C ASN A 73 15.39 -18.05 42.52
N ILE A 74 16.69 -18.25 42.66
CA ILE A 74 17.50 -19.43 42.39
C ILE A 74 16.93 -20.66 43.11
N THR A 75 16.75 -21.77 42.39
CA THR A 75 17.11 -23.10 42.90
C THR A 75 17.42 -24.01 41.72
N ALA A 76 18.63 -24.57 41.71
CA ALA A 76 19.07 -25.59 40.78
C ALA A 76 18.25 -26.87 40.97
N ASP A 77 17.83 -27.53 39.88
CA ASP A 77 18.16 -28.94 39.71
C ASP A 77 17.97 -29.49 38.27
N SER A 78 18.88 -30.41 37.96
CA SER A 78 18.95 -31.52 37.01
C SER A 78 18.15 -31.59 35.68
N GLU A 79 18.93 -31.92 34.64
CA GLU A 79 18.68 -32.97 33.61
C GLU A 79 17.37 -33.01 32.82
N ASN A 80 17.42 -32.60 31.53
CA ASN A 80 17.38 -33.55 30.40
C ASN A 80 17.30 -32.83 29.04
N ARG A 81 18.33 -33.00 28.21
CA ARG A 81 18.20 -32.97 26.74
C ARG A 81 18.06 -34.41 26.26
N PRO A 82 17.27 -34.62 25.21
CA PRO A 82 17.85 -35.37 24.10
C PRO A 82 17.71 -34.63 22.78
N VAL A 83 18.87 -34.51 22.14
CA VAL A 83 19.05 -34.34 20.70
C VAL A 83 18.57 -35.61 20.01
N VAL A 84 17.68 -35.53 19.02
CA VAL A 84 17.61 -36.54 17.96
C VAL A 84 17.55 -35.84 16.60
N LYS A 85 18.55 -36.19 15.79
CA LYS A 85 18.81 -35.76 14.42
C LYS A 85 17.92 -36.56 13.44
N LYS A 86 17.60 -35.92 12.31
CA LYS A 86 17.41 -36.44 10.93
C LYS A 86 16.87 -37.88 10.76
N LEU A 87 15.94 -38.09 9.81
CA LEU A 87 16.26 -38.44 8.41
C LEU A 87 14.98 -38.79 7.61
N ASN A 88 14.92 -38.23 6.40
CA ASN A 88 14.24 -38.61 5.15
C ASN A 88 13.28 -39.82 5.12
N SER A 89 12.18 -39.62 4.38
CA SER A 89 11.79 -40.53 3.30
C SER A 89 11.34 -39.73 2.09
#